data_AF-A0A820GIS7-F1
#
_entry.id   AF-A0A820GIS7-F1
#
_cell.length_a   1.000
_cell.length_b   1.000
_cell.length_c   1.000
_cell.angle_alpha   90.00
_cell.angle_beta   90.00
_cell.angle_gamma   90.00
#
_symmetry.space_group_name_H-M   'P 1'
#
loop_
_entity.id
_entity.type
_entity.pdbx_description
1 polymer ?
#
loop_
_entity_poly.entity_id
_entity_poly.type
_entity_poly.pdbx_seq_one_letter_code
_entity_poly.pdbx_strand_id
1 'polypeptide(L)'
;TDPEIITYIREHMDPNEKFYIRNIVLSYLEACLINRDPQKKIQEDIAKKRMTILNAIIEHKPEAEIQAVYAIQNFVNKLEHPPSMLKINFKF
;
A
#
# COMPACT_ATOMS: atom_id res chain seq x y z
N THR A 1 -1.62 -11.22 -12.72
CA THR A 1 -0.58 -10.21 -13.05
C THR A 1 -1.02 -8.85 -12.53
N ASP A 2 -0.16 -7.82 -12.51
CA ASP A 2 -0.55 -6.47 -12.04
C ASP A 2 -1.77 -5.90 -12.80
N PRO A 3 -1.86 -6.00 -14.15
CA PRO A 3 -3.05 -5.59 -14.89
C PRO A 3 -4.33 -6.30 -14.45
N GLU A 4 -4.28 -7.62 -14.23
CA GLU A 4 -5.44 -8.38 -13.74
C GLU A 4 -5.90 -7.92 -12.36
N ILE A 5 -4.96 -7.57 -11.46
CA ILE A 5 -5.30 -7.06 -10.13
C ILE A 5 -5.96 -5.67 -10.25
N ILE A 6 -5.43 -4.80 -11.11
CA ILE A 6 -6.01 -3.47 -11.35
C ILE A 6 -7.41 -3.59 -11.92
N THR A 7 -7.61 -4.47 -12.92
CA THR A 7 -8.94 -4.75 -13.50
C THR A 7 -9.89 -5.26 -12.45
N TYR A 8 -9.47 -6.25 -11.65
CA TYR A 8 -10.30 -6.81 -10.58
C TYR A 8 -10.76 -5.73 -9.59
N ILE A 9 -9.83 -4.90 -9.12
CA ILE A 9 -10.14 -3.79 -8.20
C ILE A 9 -11.17 -2.85 -8.83
N ARG A 10 -10.96 -2.42 -10.08
CA ARG A 10 -11.85 -1.46 -10.76
C ARG A 10 -13.24 -2.01 -11.06
N GLU A 11 -13.36 -3.32 -11.27
CA GLU A 11 -14.63 -3.98 -11.60
C GLU A 11 -15.43 -4.38 -10.35
N HIS A 12 -14.76 -4.70 -9.24
CA HIS A 12 -15.40 -5.36 -8.10
C HIS A 12 -15.40 -4.54 -6.81
N MET A 13 -14.71 -3.39 -6.77
CA MET A 13 -14.67 -2.51 -5.61
C MET A 13 -15.26 -1.14 -5.95
N ASP A 14 -16.10 -0.59 -5.07
CA ASP A 14 -16.65 0.75 -5.27
C ASP A 14 -15.60 1.82 -4.86
N PRO A 15 -15.13 2.66 -5.79
CA PRO A 15 -14.13 3.68 -5.50
C PRO A 15 -14.62 4.78 -4.55
N ASN A 16 -15.94 4.88 -4.32
CA ASN A 16 -16.54 5.85 -3.40
C ASN A 16 -16.56 5.35 -1.95
N GLU A 17 -16.19 4.09 -1.69
CA GLU A 17 -16.08 3.61 -0.32
C GLU A 17 -15.05 4.42 0.46
N LYS A 18 -15.44 4.86 1.66
CA LYS A 18 -14.65 5.71 2.56
C LYS A 18 -13.22 5.21 2.84
N PHE A 19 -12.99 3.92 2.72
CA PHE A 19 -11.72 3.27 3.02
C PHE A 19 -11.09 2.61 1.80
N TYR A 20 -11.61 2.84 0.58
CA TYR A 20 -11.15 2.22 -0.66
C TYR A 20 -9.62 2.27 -0.83
N ILE A 21 -9.05 3.48 -0.91
CA ILE A 21 -7.59 3.66 -1.04
C ILE A 21 -6.84 3.08 0.15
N ARG A 22 -7.34 3.30 1.37
CA ARG A 22 -6.66 2.83 2.60
C ARG A 22 -6.55 1.32 2.65
N ASN A 23 -7.62 0.61 2.32
CA ASN A 23 -7.64 -0.85 2.32
C ASN A 23 -6.67 -1.41 1.28
N ILE A 24 -6.63 -0.84 0.08
CA ILE A 24 -5.69 -1.26 -0.98
C ILE A 24 -4.24 -1.04 -0.53
N VAL A 25 -3.93 0.13 0.04
CA VAL A 25 -2.58 0.44 0.54
C VAL A 25 -2.19 -0.49 1.69
N LEU A 26 -3.09 -0.78 2.62
CA LEU A 26 -2.84 -1.72 3.71
C LEU A 26 -2.57 -3.13 3.19
N SER A 27 -3.40 -3.65 2.28
CA SER A 27 -3.18 -4.97 1.67
C SER A 27 -1.87 -5.04 0.89
N TYR A 28 -1.48 -3.96 0.21
CA TYR A 28 -0.17 -3.86 -0.42
C TYR A 28 0.96 -3.94 0.61
N LEU A 29 0.89 -3.17 1.70
CA LEU A 29 1.92 -3.13 2.73
C LEU A 29 2.07 -4.48 3.44
N GLU A 30 0.95 -5.14 3.75
CA GLU A 30 0.92 -6.49 4.33
C GLU A 30 1.55 -7.51 3.39
N ALA A 31 1.26 -7.45 2.08
CA ALA A 31 1.88 -8.33 1.10
C ALA A 31 3.39 -8.12 0.95
N CYS A 32 3.87 -6.91 1.26
CA CYS A 32 5.29 -6.57 1.23
C CYS A 32 6.03 -6.96 2.52
N LEU A 33 5.32 -7.28 3.61
CA LEU A 33 5.92 -7.58 4.91
C LEU A 33 6.52 -8.99 4.96
N ILE A 34 7.73 -9.12 5.53
CA ILE A 34 8.31 -10.43 5.85
C ILE A 34 7.69 -10.92 7.15
N ASN A 35 6.65 -11.77 7.05
CA ASN A 35 5.86 -12.21 8.21
C ASN A 35 6.67 -12.92 9.29
N ARG A 36 7.77 -13.59 8.93
CA ARG A 36 8.66 -14.33 9.87
C ARG A 36 9.83 -13.50 10.41
N ASP A 37 9.98 -12.24 10.00
CA ASP A 37 11.05 -11.39 10.50
C ASP A 37 10.61 -10.69 11.80
N PRO A 38 11.29 -10.91 12.94
CA PRO A 38 11.02 -10.17 14.17
C PRO A 38 11.24 -8.65 14.01
N GLN A 39 12.04 -8.22 13.02
CA GLN A 39 12.25 -6.81 12.69
C GLN A 39 11.23 -6.26 11.70
N LYS A 40 10.25 -7.07 11.26
CA LYS A 40 9.13 -6.66 10.40
C LYS A 40 9.57 -5.86 9.16
N LYS A 41 10.62 -6.34 8.48
CA LYS A 41 11.14 -5.70 7.26
C LYS A 41 10.19 -5.86 6.08
N ILE A 42 10.31 -4.93 5.14
CA ILE A 42 9.65 -4.98 3.84
C ILE A 42 10.55 -5.63 2.79
N GLN A 43 9.95 -6.45 1.95
CA GLN A 43 10.51 -7.01 0.73
C GLN A 43 10.50 -5.93 -0.35
N GLU A 44 11.61 -5.21 -0.53
CA GLU A 44 11.72 -4.09 -1.47
C GLU A 44 11.44 -4.48 -2.93
N ASP A 45 11.79 -5.71 -3.31
CA ASP A 45 11.53 -6.29 -4.63
C ASP A 45 10.03 -6.46 -4.89
N ILE A 46 9.28 -6.96 -3.89
CA ILE A 46 7.82 -7.07 -3.97
C ILE A 46 7.18 -5.69 -4.01
N ALA A 47 7.64 -4.78 -3.16
CA ALA A 47 7.15 -3.40 -3.12
C ALA A 47 7.34 -2.71 -4.48
N LYS A 48 8.55 -2.74 -5.03
CA LYS A 48 8.85 -2.16 -6.35
C LYS A 48 8.00 -2.79 -7.44
N LYS A 49 7.86 -4.12 -7.44
CA LYS A 49 7.08 -4.84 -8.45
C LYS A 49 5.61 -4.42 -8.45
N ARG A 50 5.01 -4.25 -7.26
CA ARG A 50 3.57 -3.95 -7.11
C ARG A 50 3.25 -2.45 -7.07
N MET A 51 4.26 -1.58 -7.14
CA MET A 51 4.06 -0.12 -7.13
C MET A 51 3.15 0.34 -8.28
N THR A 52 3.21 -0.34 -9.42
CA THR A 52 2.33 -0.08 -10.57
C THR A 52 0.84 -0.17 -10.21
N ILE A 53 0.46 -1.08 -9.31
CA ILE A 53 -0.92 -1.19 -8.83
C ILE A 53 -1.29 0.04 -8.02
N LEU A 54 -0.45 0.46 -7.06
CA LEU A 54 -0.74 1.64 -6.26
C LEU A 54 -0.85 2.91 -7.12
N ASN A 55 0.07 3.11 -8.05
CA ASN A 55 0.05 4.27 -8.93
C ASN A 55 -1.21 4.30 -9.82
N ALA A 56 -1.68 3.14 -10.29
CA ALA A 56 -2.90 3.04 -11.10
C ALA A 56 -4.20 3.30 -10.32
N ILE A 57 -4.18 3.18 -8.99
CA ILE A 57 -5.34 3.41 -8.13
C ILE A 57 -5.30 4.80 -7.49
N ILE A 58 -4.13 5.28 -7.04
CA ILE A 58 -3.95 6.60 -6.44
C ILE A 58 -4.02 7.70 -7.51
N GLU A 59 -3.48 7.44 -8.71
CA GLU A 59 -3.53 8.34 -9.87
C GLU A 59 -3.02 9.77 -9.61
N HIS A 60 -2.08 9.94 -8.66
CA HIS A 60 -1.57 11.24 -8.19
C HIS A 60 -2.67 12.25 -7.77
N LYS A 61 -3.84 11.76 -7.35
CA LYS A 61 -4.91 12.62 -6.88
C LYS A 61 -4.61 13.03 -5.43
N PRO A 62 -4.56 14.34 -5.10
CA PRO A 62 -4.15 14.80 -3.77
C PRO A 62 -4.95 14.14 -2.63
N GLU A 63 -6.26 13.96 -2.80
CA GLU A 63 -7.11 13.34 -1.79
C GLU A 63 -6.80 11.85 -1.60
N ALA A 64 -6.49 11.14 -2.69
CA ALA A 64 -6.11 9.74 -2.66
C ALA A 64 -4.72 9.55 -2.03
N GLU A 65 -3.77 10.43 -2.34
CA GLU A 65 -2.44 10.45 -1.71
C GLU A 65 -2.53 10.65 -0.20
N ILE A 66 -3.37 11.58 0.26
CA ILE A 66 -3.62 11.79 1.70
C ILE A 66 -4.17 10.50 2.35
N GLN A 67 -5.11 9.82 1.69
CA GLN A 67 -5.61 8.53 2.20
C GLN A 67 -4.52 7.47 2.25
N ALA A 68 -3.64 7.41 1.24
CA ALA A 68 -2.51 6.49 1.22
C ALA A 68 -1.53 6.75 2.37
N VAL A 69 -1.22 8.03 2.64
CA VAL A 69 -0.38 8.45 3.77
C VAL A 69 -1.00 8.02 5.10
N TYR A 70 -2.31 8.21 5.29
CA TYR A 70 -2.98 7.77 6.52
C TYR A 70 -2.95 6.25 6.70
N ALA A 71 -3.09 5.47 5.62
CA ALA A 71 -2.93 4.02 5.69
C ALA A 71 -1.52 3.61 6.10
N ILE A 72 -0.49 4.23 5.51
CA ILE A 72 0.91 3.99 5.86
C ILE A 72 1.16 4.33 7.33
N GLN A 73 0.69 5.49 7.80
CA GLN A 73 0.84 5.91 9.18
C GLN A 73 0.18 4.92 10.15
N ASN A 74 -1.05 4.49 9.86
CA ASN A 74 -1.75 3.50 10.66
C ASN A 74 -1.01 2.15 10.68
N PHE A 75 -0.49 1.71 9.53
CA PHE A 75 0.27 0.47 9.42
C PHE A 75 1.56 0.50 10.24
N VAL A 76 2.32 1.59 10.15
CA VAL A 76 3.55 1.77 10.93
C VAL A 76 3.25 1.82 12.44
N ASN A 77 2.20 2.55 12.84
CA ASN A 77 1.79 2.62 14.25
C ASN A 77 1.46 1.23 14.82
N LYS A 78 0.81 0.36 14.03
CA LYS A 78 0.45 -1.01 14.43
C LYS A 78 1.65 -1.95 14.59
N LEU A 79 2.81 -1.61 14.04
CA LEU A 79 3.99 -2.47 14.11
C LEU A 79 4.80 -2.30 15.40
N GLU A 80 4.39 -1.39 16.31
CA GLU A 80 4.95 -1.09 17.65
C GLU A 80 6.43 -0.65 17.69
N HIS A 81 7.24 -1.13 16.75
CA HIS A 81 8.57 -0.67 16.42
C HIS A 81 8.52 -0.20 14.96
N PRO A 82 8.81 1.08 14.66
CA PRO A 82 8.83 1.55 13.28
C PRO A 82 9.90 0.74 12.57
N PRO A 83 9.56 -0.11 11.58
CA PRO A 83 10.59 -0.80 10.86
C PRO A 83 11.38 0.27 10.11
N SER A 84 12.54 -0.11 9.58
CA SER A 84 13.27 0.71 8.60
C SER A 84 12.43 1.13 7.37
N MET A 85 11.16 0.70 7.30
CA MET A 85 10.07 1.09 6.40
C MET A 85 9.94 2.58 6.07
N LEU A 86 10.24 3.52 6.98
CA LEU A 86 10.23 4.95 6.62
C LEU A 86 11.34 5.32 5.62
N LYS A 87 12.29 4.43 5.34
CA LYS A 87 13.26 4.58 4.25
C LYS A 87 12.69 4.21 2.88
N ILE A 88 11.52 3.57 2.81
CA ILE A 88 10.81 3.40 1.54
C ILE A 88 10.26 4.76 1.16
N ASN A 89 10.92 5.38 0.19
CA ASN A 89 10.47 6.64 -0.37
C ASN A 89 9.22 6.39 -1.21
N PHE A 90 8.05 6.48 -0.59
CA PHE A 90 6.77 6.47 -1.28
C PHE A 90 6.61 7.78 -2.05
N LYS A 91 7.22 7.85 -3.23
CA LYS A 91 6.92 8.87 -4.23
C LYS A 91 5.76 8.34 -5.05
N PHE A 92 4.55 8.72 -4.66
CA PHE A 92 3.37 8.41 -5.43
C PHE A 92 3.32 9.30 -6.65
#